data_AF-A0AA39TP70-F1
#
_entry.id   AF-A0AA39TP70-F1
#
_cell.length_a   1.000
_cell.length_b   1.000
_cell.length_c   1.000
_cell.angle_alpha   90.00
_cell.angle_beta   90.00
_cell.angle_gamma   90.00
#
_symmetry.space_group_name_H-M   'P 1'
#
loop_
_entity.id
_entity.type
_entity.pdbx_description
1 polymer ?
#
loop_
_entity_poly.entity_id
_entity_poly.type
_entity_poly.pdbx_seq_one_letter_code
_entity_poly.pdbx_strand_id
1 'polypeptide(L)'
;MWEALMAMWADLNLPNPDGMSGDFNFVEDAIDRLPVHRNCNEWDIRNLPVGTDHRVVSVRITHPKALYVGKGHWTLPLHLLHNEKALKEADEVIKEMAIELRRLPQTRDAENSPQLVYARGKEKIISIMRRMEALQANLNATLCDNTLQEDEKLVTATLLQQKIMQLQ
;
A
#
# COMPACT_ATOMS: atom_id res chain seq x y z
N MET A 1 27.88 15.51 2.59
CA MET A 1 26.63 14.76 2.33
C MET A 1 26.84 13.26 2.54
N TRP A 2 27.76 12.61 1.80
CA TRP A 2 28.04 11.18 1.96
C TRP A 2 28.56 10.80 3.35
N GLU A 3 29.50 11.59 3.89
CA GLU A 3 30.06 11.35 5.23
C GLU A 3 29.01 11.41 6.35
N ALA A 4 28.03 12.32 6.24
CA ALA A 4 26.93 12.42 7.20
C ALA A 4 26.01 11.19 7.14
N LEU A 5 25.79 10.66 5.94
CA LEU A 5 24.97 9.47 5.71
C LEU A 5 25.66 8.22 6.27
N MET A 6 26.98 8.10 6.09
CA MET A 6 27.80 7.03 6.67
C MET A 6 27.86 7.11 8.20
N ALA A 7 27.97 8.32 8.76
CA ALA A 7 27.91 8.55 10.20
C ALA A 7 26.57 8.11 10.78
N MET A 8 25.45 8.51 10.17
CA MET A 8 24.12 8.06 10.58
C MET A 8 23.95 6.53 10.48
N TRP A 9 24.49 5.92 9.42
CA TRP A 9 24.42 4.47 9.22
C TRP A 9 25.15 3.70 10.32
N ALA A 10 26.33 4.21 10.72
CA ALA A 10 27.11 3.67 11.82
C ALA A 10 26.42 3.90 13.18
N ASP A 11 25.93 5.12 13.43
CA ASP A 11 25.25 5.50 14.68
C ASP A 11 23.99 4.67 14.93
N LEU A 12 23.22 4.40 13.86
CA LEU A 12 21.99 3.61 13.92
C LEU A 12 22.23 2.11 13.77
N ASN A 13 23.49 1.67 13.61
CA ASN A 13 23.89 0.28 13.38
C ASN A 13 23.04 -0.42 12.31
N LEU A 14 22.81 0.27 11.19
CA LEU A 14 21.94 -0.22 10.12
C LEU A 14 22.66 -1.32 9.32
N PRO A 15 21.95 -2.37 8.87
CA PRO A 15 22.53 -3.40 8.03
C PRO A 15 22.94 -2.84 6.67
N ASN A 16 24.02 -3.35 6.08
CA ASN A 16 24.38 -3.03 4.70
C ASN A 16 23.33 -3.62 3.75
N PRO A 17 22.82 -2.86 2.76
CA PRO A 17 21.82 -3.38 1.84
C PRO A 17 22.50 -4.34 0.84
N ASP A 18 22.00 -5.58 0.76
CA ASP A 18 22.48 -6.59 -0.20
C ASP A 18 21.94 -6.39 -1.62
N GLY A 19 20.85 -5.63 -1.76
CA GLY A 19 20.22 -5.33 -3.04
C GLY A 19 19.11 -4.30 -2.91
N MET A 20 18.89 -3.54 -3.97
CA MET A 20 17.81 -2.56 -4.08
C MET A 20 17.11 -2.75 -5.42
N SER A 21 15.78 -2.65 -5.44
CA SER A 21 14.96 -2.77 -6.64
C SER A 21 13.82 -1.76 -6.54
N GLY A 22 13.53 -1.08 -7.64
CA GLY A 22 12.48 -0.05 -7.69
C GLY A 22 12.59 0.80 -8.94
N ASP A 23 11.63 1.71 -9.11
CA ASP A 23 11.69 2.74 -10.12
C ASP A 23 12.44 3.96 -9.55
N PHE A 24 13.72 4.07 -9.89
CA PHE A 24 14.57 5.16 -9.43
C PHE A 24 14.45 6.43 -10.29
N ASN A 25 13.57 6.43 -11.32
CA ASN A 25 13.41 7.52 -12.27
C ASN A 25 14.74 7.92 -12.98
N PHE A 26 15.69 6.99 -13.09
CA PHE A 26 16.89 7.13 -13.92
C PHE A 26 16.69 6.45 -15.27
N VAL A 27 17.24 7.03 -16.33
CA VAL A 27 17.31 6.38 -17.65
C VAL A 27 18.49 5.42 -17.63
N GLU A 28 18.22 4.13 -17.59
CA GLU A 28 19.25 3.08 -17.57
C GLU A 28 19.77 2.76 -18.97
N ASP A 29 21.10 2.80 -19.14
CA ASP A 29 21.76 2.38 -20.37
C ASP A 29 21.91 0.86 -20.41
N ALA A 30 22.21 0.31 -21.59
CA ALA A 30 22.34 -1.14 -21.76
C ALA A 30 23.43 -1.79 -20.90
N ILE A 31 24.41 -1.01 -20.45
CA ILE A 31 25.53 -1.46 -19.63
C ILE A 31 25.20 -1.53 -18.14
N ASP A 32 24.17 -0.81 -17.67
CA ASP A 32 23.64 -0.90 -16.30
C ASP A 32 22.89 -2.22 -16.03
N ARG A 33 22.74 -3.05 -17.09
CA ARG A 33 21.98 -4.31 -17.13
C ARG A 33 22.82 -5.56 -16.85
N LEU A 34 24.10 -5.39 -16.49
CA LEU A 34 24.93 -6.52 -16.06
C LEU A 34 24.44 -7.02 -14.70
N PRO A 35 24.41 -8.34 -14.46
CA PRO A 35 23.98 -8.87 -13.17
C PRO A 35 24.88 -8.30 -12.06
N VAL A 36 24.29 -7.44 -11.24
CA VAL A 36 24.96 -6.67 -10.18
C VAL A 36 25.55 -7.60 -9.11
N HIS A 37 25.05 -8.84 -9.00
CA HIS A 37 25.48 -9.81 -8.01
C HIS A 37 25.41 -11.26 -8.54
N ARG A 38 26.36 -12.11 -8.11
CA ARG A 38 26.52 -13.51 -8.58
C ARG A 38 25.31 -14.42 -8.32
N ASN A 39 24.43 -14.01 -7.43
CA ASN A 39 23.26 -14.77 -7.00
C ASN A 39 21.96 -14.30 -7.68
N CYS A 40 22.05 -13.31 -8.58
CA CYS A 40 20.93 -12.81 -9.35
C CYS A 40 20.90 -13.52 -10.71
N ASN A 41 19.83 -14.24 -10.98
CA ASN A 41 19.59 -14.96 -12.22
C ASN A 41 18.20 -14.60 -12.79
N GLU A 42 17.92 -15.05 -14.02
CA GLU A 42 16.62 -14.83 -14.68
C GLU A 42 16.17 -13.37 -14.70
N TRP A 43 17.07 -12.47 -15.13
CA TRP A 43 16.70 -11.09 -15.42
C TRP A 43 15.80 -11.05 -16.65
N ASP A 44 14.61 -10.48 -16.50
CA ASP A 44 13.67 -10.26 -17.60
C ASP A 44 13.07 -8.85 -17.51
N ILE A 45 12.98 -8.18 -18.66
CA ILE A 45 12.43 -6.84 -18.79
C ILE A 45 11.40 -6.87 -19.90
N ARG A 46 10.13 -6.76 -19.54
CA ARG A 46 9.02 -6.95 -20.47
C ARG A 46 8.02 -5.80 -20.45
N ASN A 47 7.45 -5.51 -21.61
CA ASN A 47 6.24 -4.70 -21.68
C ASN A 47 5.10 -5.49 -21.06
N LEU A 48 4.28 -4.83 -20.23
CA LEU A 48 3.03 -5.42 -19.80
C LEU A 48 1.98 -5.29 -20.92
N PRO A 49 0.96 -6.16 -20.95
CA PRO A 49 -0.21 -5.98 -21.80
C PRO A 49 -1.00 -4.69 -21.49
N VAL A 50 -0.72 -4.07 -20.33
CA VAL A 50 -1.24 -2.76 -19.94
C VAL A 50 -0.38 -1.71 -20.62
N GLY A 51 -0.99 -0.70 -21.26
CA GLY A 51 -0.32 0.38 -22.00
C GLY A 51 0.42 1.38 -21.11
N THR A 52 1.34 0.89 -20.28
CA THR A 52 2.29 1.68 -19.49
C THR A 52 3.52 2.01 -20.34
N ASP A 53 4.04 3.21 -20.18
CA ASP A 53 5.31 3.68 -20.74
C ASP A 53 6.55 3.09 -20.02
N HIS A 54 6.32 2.35 -18.94
CA HIS A 54 7.34 1.62 -18.18
C HIS A 54 7.31 0.12 -18.48
N ARG A 55 8.49 -0.45 -18.71
CA ARG A 55 8.71 -1.91 -18.75
C ARG A 55 8.84 -2.45 -17.33
N VAL A 56 8.29 -3.63 -17.09
CA VAL A 56 8.49 -4.34 -15.82
C VAL A 56 9.82 -5.06 -15.86
N VAL A 57 10.64 -4.81 -14.83
CA VAL A 57 11.88 -5.53 -14.57
C VAL A 57 11.59 -6.61 -13.54
N SER A 58 12.07 -7.82 -13.79
CA SER A 58 12.02 -8.95 -12.86
C SER A 58 13.38 -9.62 -12.77
N VAL A 59 13.73 -10.07 -11.58
CA VAL A 59 14.98 -10.78 -11.28
C VAL A 59 14.70 -11.86 -10.25
N ARG A 60 15.32 -13.04 -10.43
CA ARG A 60 15.36 -14.07 -9.39
C ARG A 60 16.64 -13.87 -8.60
N ILE A 61 16.52 -13.81 -7.26
CA ILE A 61 17.67 -13.70 -6.36
C ILE A 61 17.68 -14.93 -5.47
N THR A 62 18.79 -15.67 -5.49
CA THR A 62 18.98 -16.88 -4.67
C THR A 62 19.97 -16.60 -3.54
N HIS A 63 19.47 -16.26 -2.34
CA HIS A 63 20.33 -16.08 -1.17
C HIS A 63 20.10 -17.19 -0.14
N PRO A 64 21.11 -18.05 0.16
CA PRO A 64 20.93 -19.18 1.09
C PRO A 64 20.65 -18.78 2.55
N LYS A 65 20.86 -17.49 2.89
CA LYS A 65 20.50 -16.90 4.19
C LYS A 65 19.47 -15.78 4.04
N ALA A 66 18.58 -15.85 3.04
CA ALA A 66 17.67 -14.75 2.70
C ALA A 66 17.04 -14.13 3.96
N LEU A 67 17.37 -12.87 4.20
CA LEU A 67 17.01 -12.12 5.40
C LEU A 67 15.51 -11.82 5.43
N TYR A 68 15.05 -11.55 6.64
CA TYR A 68 13.68 -11.19 7.00
C TYR A 68 12.98 -10.35 5.92
N VAL A 69 11.98 -10.95 5.25
CA VAL A 69 11.04 -10.21 4.42
C VAL A 69 10.25 -9.30 5.36
N GLY A 70 10.41 -7.99 5.18
CA GLY A 70 9.69 -7.00 5.98
C GLY A 70 8.17 -7.21 5.94
N LYS A 71 7.43 -6.47 6.77
CA LYS A 71 5.95 -6.60 6.90
C LYS A 71 5.16 -6.39 5.59
N GLY A 72 5.84 -6.01 4.49
CA GLY A 72 5.23 -5.68 3.21
C GLY A 72 4.53 -4.31 3.24
N HIS A 73 4.24 -3.78 2.05
CA HIS A 73 3.30 -2.68 1.94
C HIS A 73 1.88 -3.21 2.03
N TRP A 74 1.00 -2.47 2.72
CA TRP A 74 -0.40 -2.83 2.79
C TRP A 74 -1.00 -2.84 1.38
N THR A 75 -1.66 -3.96 1.02
CA THR A 75 -2.40 -4.12 -0.22
C THR A 75 -3.89 -4.21 0.10
N LEU A 76 -4.73 -3.54 -0.69
CA LEU A 76 -6.18 -3.62 -0.54
C LEU A 76 -6.66 -5.08 -0.71
N PRO A 77 -7.29 -5.69 0.30
CA PRO A 77 -7.87 -7.02 0.16
C PRO A 77 -8.94 -7.05 -0.93
N LEU A 78 -8.84 -8.00 -1.87
CA LEU A 78 -9.73 -8.07 -3.03
C LEU A 78 -11.21 -8.23 -2.68
N HIS A 79 -11.53 -8.84 -1.54
CA HIS A 79 -12.92 -9.00 -1.12
C HIS A 79 -13.60 -7.66 -0.80
N LEU A 80 -12.85 -6.63 -0.39
CA LEU A 80 -13.37 -5.29 -0.14
C LEU A 80 -13.80 -4.56 -1.42
N LEU A 81 -13.37 -5.02 -2.60
CA LEU A 81 -13.83 -4.49 -3.89
C LEU A 81 -15.32 -4.79 -4.14
N HIS A 82 -15.90 -5.75 -3.43
CA HIS A 82 -17.34 -6.03 -3.52
C HIS A 82 -18.16 -5.19 -2.53
N ASN A 83 -17.50 -4.41 -1.67
CA ASN A 83 -18.18 -3.57 -0.70
C ASN A 83 -18.53 -2.22 -1.34
N GLU A 84 -19.75 -2.11 -1.87
CA GLU A 84 -20.23 -0.89 -2.55
C GLU A 84 -20.11 0.37 -1.69
N LYS A 85 -20.25 0.27 -0.35
CA LYS A 85 -20.12 1.43 0.55
C LYS A 85 -18.69 1.88 0.71
N ALA A 86 -17.77 0.93 0.85
CA ALA A 86 -16.34 1.22 0.91
C ALA A 86 -15.89 1.98 -0.34
N LEU A 87 -16.40 1.54 -1.49
CA LEU A 87 -16.13 2.15 -2.77
C LEU A 87 -16.79 3.53 -2.91
N LYS A 88 -18.03 3.71 -2.45
CA LYS A 88 -18.69 5.04 -2.43
C LYS A 88 -17.95 6.04 -1.55
N GLU A 89 -17.57 5.66 -0.33
CA GLU A 89 -16.78 6.54 0.55
C GLU A 89 -15.41 6.85 -0.06
N ALA A 90 -14.75 5.86 -0.66
CA ALA A 90 -13.48 6.09 -1.36
C ALA A 90 -13.64 6.99 -2.59
N ASP A 91 -14.74 6.87 -3.34
CA ASP A 91 -15.05 7.72 -4.49
C ASP A 91 -15.24 9.19 -4.09
N GLU A 92 -15.90 9.47 -2.96
CA GLU A 92 -16.00 10.82 -2.42
C GLU A 92 -14.63 11.40 -2.07
N VAL A 93 -13.74 10.61 -1.44
CA VAL A 93 -12.35 11.04 -1.18
C VAL A 93 -11.61 11.33 -2.50
N ILE A 94 -11.81 10.52 -3.53
CA ILE A 94 -11.19 10.74 -4.84
C ILE A 94 -11.71 12.03 -5.49
N LYS A 95 -13.01 12.32 -5.38
CA LYS A 95 -13.61 13.58 -5.88
C LYS A 95 -13.03 14.80 -5.17
N GLU A 96 -12.90 14.75 -3.84
CA GLU A 96 -12.24 15.80 -3.05
C GLU A 96 -10.81 16.04 -3.54
N MET A 97 -10.03 14.97 -3.68
CA MET A 97 -8.65 15.03 -4.20
C MET A 97 -8.59 15.64 -5.60
N ALA A 98 -9.51 15.25 -6.50
CA ALA A 98 -9.55 15.77 -7.85
C ALA A 98 -9.81 17.28 -7.87
N ILE A 99 -10.65 17.78 -6.96
CA ILE A 99 -10.90 19.22 -6.79
C ILE A 99 -9.65 19.91 -6.25
N GLU A 100 -9.00 19.35 -5.23
CA GLU A 100 -7.77 19.90 -4.66
C GLU A 100 -6.65 19.99 -5.70
N LEU A 101 -6.42 18.91 -6.47
CA LEU A 101 -5.40 18.86 -7.51
C LEU A 101 -5.61 19.91 -8.61
N ARG A 102 -6.87 20.23 -8.95
CA ARG A 102 -7.19 21.28 -9.93
C ARG A 102 -6.94 22.69 -9.41
N ARG A 103 -6.99 22.88 -8.09
CA ARG A 103 -6.78 24.17 -7.42
C ARG A 103 -5.31 24.45 -7.11
N LEU A 104 -4.45 23.44 -7.17
CA LEU A 104 -3.04 23.61 -6.88
C LEU A 104 -2.39 24.57 -7.89
N PRO A 105 -1.54 25.51 -7.41
CA PRO A 105 -0.75 26.35 -8.30
C PRO A 105 0.23 25.48 -9.11
N GLN A 106 0.55 25.91 -10.33
CA GLN A 106 1.51 25.21 -11.20
C GLN A 106 2.95 25.24 -10.65
N THR A 107 3.22 26.11 -9.68
CA THR A 107 4.50 26.21 -9.00
C THR A 107 4.62 25.13 -7.93
N ARG A 108 5.66 24.29 -8.02
CA ARG A 108 5.98 23.29 -7.00
C ARG A 108 6.39 23.98 -5.70
N ASP A 109 5.55 23.84 -4.69
CA ASP A 109 5.79 24.22 -3.31
C ASP A 109 5.99 22.93 -2.49
N ALA A 110 6.90 22.97 -1.51
CA ALA A 110 7.14 21.87 -0.58
C ALA A 110 5.90 21.51 0.26
N GLU A 111 5.02 22.48 0.54
CA GLU A 111 3.79 22.28 1.31
C GLU A 111 2.58 21.94 0.44
N ASN A 112 2.57 22.39 -0.82
CA ASN A 112 1.44 22.24 -1.74
C ASN A 112 1.82 21.45 -3.00
N SER A 113 2.34 20.24 -2.79
CA SER A 113 2.71 19.32 -3.88
C SER A 113 1.61 18.30 -4.17
N PRO A 114 1.32 17.98 -5.45
CA PRO A 114 0.35 16.94 -5.82
C PRO A 114 0.57 15.59 -5.11
N GLN A 115 1.83 15.23 -4.85
CA GLN A 115 2.19 13.99 -4.15
C GLN A 115 1.66 13.96 -2.71
N LEU A 116 1.62 15.10 -2.01
CA LEU A 116 1.06 15.19 -0.67
C LEU A 116 -0.47 15.00 -0.68
N VAL A 117 -1.15 15.56 -1.67
CA VAL A 117 -2.60 15.34 -1.88
C VAL A 117 -2.87 13.85 -2.12
N TYR A 118 -2.08 13.20 -2.98
CA TYR A 118 -2.18 11.75 -3.18
C TYR A 118 -1.87 10.94 -1.91
N ALA A 119 -0.85 11.31 -1.14
CA ALA A 119 -0.48 10.62 0.08
C ALA A 119 -1.61 10.68 1.12
N ARG A 120 -2.10 11.88 1.43
CA ARG A 120 -3.21 12.10 2.38
C ARG A 120 -4.49 11.39 1.93
N GLY A 121 -4.80 11.47 0.64
CA GLY A 121 -5.94 10.79 0.05
C GLY A 121 -5.88 9.28 0.18
N LYS A 122 -4.71 8.68 -0.11
CA LYS A 122 -4.47 7.24 0.08
C LYS A 122 -4.61 6.84 1.55
N GLU A 123 -4.08 7.63 2.48
CA GLU A 123 -4.23 7.37 3.92
C GLU A 123 -5.70 7.34 4.35
N LYS A 124 -6.50 8.32 3.90
CA LYS A 124 -7.96 8.34 4.14
C LYS A 124 -8.63 7.07 3.61
N ILE A 125 -8.38 6.69 2.35
CA ILE A 125 -8.95 5.47 1.75
C ILE A 125 -8.54 4.21 2.53
N ILE A 126 -7.26 4.10 2.91
CA ILE A 126 -6.77 2.96 3.70
C ILE A 126 -7.50 2.89 5.05
N SER A 127 -7.71 4.02 5.72
CA SER A 127 -8.42 4.06 7.00
C SER A 127 -9.88 3.61 6.89
N ILE A 128 -10.58 4.02 5.81
CA ILE A 128 -11.95 3.60 5.51
C ILE A 128 -11.99 2.08 5.32
N MET A 129 -11.10 1.56 4.47
CA MET A 129 -11.05 0.14 4.14
C MET A 129 -10.75 -0.73 5.37
N ARG A 130 -9.79 -0.31 6.21
CA ARG A 130 -9.47 -1.01 7.48
C ARG A 130 -10.63 -0.97 8.48
N ARG A 131 -11.34 0.16 8.57
CA ARG A 131 -12.52 0.29 9.44
C ARG A 131 -13.61 -0.70 9.02
N MET A 132 -13.82 -0.86 7.72
CA MET A 132 -14.83 -1.79 7.21
C MET A 132 -14.44 -3.24 7.38
N GLU A 133 -13.17 -3.58 7.16
CA GLU A 133 -12.63 -4.91 7.45
C GLU A 133 -12.80 -5.27 8.94
N ALA A 134 -12.51 -4.33 9.86
CA ALA A 134 -12.70 -4.54 11.29
C ALA A 134 -14.18 -4.74 11.66
N LEU A 135 -15.10 -3.97 11.08
CA LEU A 135 -16.54 -4.15 11.31
C LEU A 135 -17.04 -5.50 10.82
N GLN A 136 -16.57 -5.96 9.64
CA GLN A 136 -16.92 -7.27 9.10
C GLN A 136 -16.36 -8.40 9.96
N ALA A 137 -15.11 -8.27 10.42
CA ALA A 137 -14.48 -9.24 11.31
C ALA A 137 -15.21 -9.33 12.66
N ASN A 138 -15.60 -8.19 13.24
CA ASN A 138 -16.35 -8.15 14.49
C ASN A 138 -17.73 -8.79 14.34
N LEU A 139 -18.46 -8.52 13.25
CA LEU A 139 -19.74 -9.17 12.97
C LEU A 139 -19.58 -10.69 12.87
N ASN A 140 -18.59 -11.17 12.10
CA ASN A 140 -18.33 -12.59 11.96
C ASN A 140 -17.93 -13.24 13.29
N ALA A 141 -17.11 -12.56 14.10
CA ALA A 141 -16.71 -13.05 15.42
C ALA A 141 -17.91 -13.18 16.37
N THR A 142 -18.79 -12.18 16.42
CA THR A 142 -20.03 -12.24 17.23
C THR A 142 -20.98 -13.35 16.78
N LEU A 143 -21.08 -13.60 15.47
CA LEU A 143 -21.92 -14.68 14.93
C LEU A 143 -21.35 -16.08 15.20
N CYS A 144 -20.03 -16.23 15.27
CA CYS A 144 -19.35 -17.51 15.48
C CYS A 144 -19.04 -17.82 16.96
N ASP A 145 -19.24 -16.88 17.89
CA ASP A 145 -19.00 -17.10 19.32
C ASP A 145 -20.07 -18.05 19.89
N ASN A 146 -19.71 -19.23 20.39
CA ASN A 146 -20.67 -20.17 20.97
C ASN A 146 -20.97 -19.93 22.47
N THR A 147 -20.31 -18.95 23.10
CA THR A 147 -20.41 -18.70 24.55
C THR A 147 -21.48 -17.66 24.91
N LEU A 148 -21.88 -16.81 23.97
CA LEU A 148 -22.93 -15.81 24.17
C LEU A 148 -24.33 -16.46 24.12
N GLN A 149 -25.27 -15.95 24.91
CA GLN A 149 -26.68 -16.31 24.80
C GLN A 149 -27.24 -15.80 23.46
N GLU A 150 -28.20 -16.53 22.87
CA GLU A 150 -28.77 -16.20 21.54
C GLU A 150 -29.33 -14.77 21.50
N ASP A 151 -29.89 -14.30 22.60
CA ASP A 151 -30.50 -12.99 22.78
C ASP A 151 -29.44 -11.86 22.67
N GLU A 152 -28.31 -12.03 23.36
CA GLU A 152 -27.20 -11.06 23.35
C GLU A 152 -26.45 -11.05 22.02
N LYS A 153 -26.30 -12.23 21.39
CA LYS A 153 -25.78 -12.37 20.03
C LYS A 153 -26.65 -11.61 19.04
N LEU A 154 -27.96 -11.81 19.13
CA LEU A 154 -28.90 -11.18 18.22
C LEU A 154 -28.78 -9.67 18.35
N VAL A 155 -28.93 -9.11 19.55
CA VAL A 155 -28.85 -7.65 19.79
C VAL A 155 -27.52 -7.05 19.30
N THR A 156 -26.40 -7.71 19.58
CA THR A 156 -25.08 -7.21 19.18
C THR A 156 -24.88 -7.31 17.66
N ALA A 157 -25.34 -8.40 17.04
CA ALA A 157 -25.34 -8.56 15.60
C ALA A 157 -26.25 -7.54 14.91
N THR A 158 -27.45 -7.26 15.45
CA THR A 158 -28.33 -6.22 14.90
C THR A 158 -27.71 -4.84 15.05
N LEU A 159 -27.05 -4.53 16.17
CA LEU A 159 -26.35 -3.24 16.34
C LEU A 159 -25.17 -3.08 15.37
N LEU A 160 -24.41 -4.16 15.12
CA LEU A 160 -23.32 -4.15 14.14
C LEU A 160 -23.86 -4.05 12.71
N GLN A 161 -24.91 -4.80 12.37
CA GLN A 161 -25.62 -4.67 11.10
C GLN A 161 -26.23 -3.27 10.93
N GLN A 162 -26.78 -2.70 12.00
CA GLN A 162 -27.36 -1.36 12.01
C GLN A 162 -26.27 -0.30 11.87
N LYS A 163 -25.08 -0.47 12.46
CA LYS A 163 -23.92 0.41 12.18
C LYS A 163 -23.43 0.28 10.74
N ILE A 164 -23.45 -0.93 10.18
CA ILE A 164 -23.19 -1.15 8.76
C ILE A 164 -24.28 -0.47 7.91
N MET A 165 -25.55 -0.50 8.33
CA MET A 165 -26.71 0.12 7.64
C MET A 165 -26.83 1.64 7.83
N GLN A 166 -26.48 2.22 8.98
CA GLN A 166 -26.55 3.67 9.25
C GLN A 166 -25.48 4.46 8.48
N LEU A 167 -24.54 3.75 7.86
CA LEU A 167 -23.62 4.27 6.85
C LEU A 167 -24.19 4.07 5.41
N GLN A 168 -25.51 3.85 5.24
CA GLN A 168 -26.29 3.91 3.97
C GLN A 168 -26.84 5.31 3.75
#